data_AF-A0A5C4J3G7-F1
#
_entry.id   AF-A0A5C4J3G7-F1
#
_cell.length_a   1.000
_cell.length_b   1.000
_cell.length_c   1.000
_cell.angle_alpha   90.00
_cell.angle_beta   90.00
_cell.angle_gamma   90.00
#
_symmetry.space_group_name_H-M   'P 1'
#
loop_
_entity.id
_entity.type
_entity.pdbx_description
1 polymer ?
#
loop_
_entity_poly.entity_id
_entity_poly.type
_entity_poly.pdbx_seq_one_letter_code
_entity_poly.pdbx_strand_id
1 'polypeptide(L)'
;MNSDEKRDLSKLGALLERAQQRREQMGADPNASDVAGRSPLAGDDAKTHPFELSGYAWHALTVATDHLECLRTSVFGPPVNGHVEARIQTHAQSSLVRGAIENGARAVWLLGPKDRPTRVTRRLALQRKEVKGSYRMRELVNQPATTTKDDALMRVNDLLAAALKVTADEAHQELKQAPTYSFIVRDAGELAGIGADLAEVVWSGCSSLAHGDQYGTRGLLDKEVMARATLRGRDMAMTRITGNIRNLFWTTFAAVWMVEEGFRLYELRRTPYA
;
A
#
# COMPACT_ATOMS: atom_id res chain seq x y z
N MET A 1 -12.59 4.70 28.30
CA MET A 1 -11.27 4.27 27.80
C MET A 1 -10.42 3.82 28.97
N ASN A 2 -10.00 2.55 28.98
CA ASN A 2 -9.12 1.98 30.00
C ASN A 2 -7.66 2.45 29.82
N SER A 3 -6.75 2.07 30.73
CA SER A 3 -5.34 2.49 30.69
C SER A 3 -4.58 1.98 29.46
N ASP A 4 -4.89 0.76 29.00
CA ASP A 4 -4.25 0.16 27.83
C ASP A 4 -4.69 0.86 26.53
N GLU A 5 -5.98 1.15 26.39
CA GLU A 5 -6.52 1.91 25.25
C GLU A 5 -5.95 3.32 25.19
N LYS A 6 -5.79 4.00 26.35
CA LYS A 6 -5.12 5.32 26.41
C LYS A 6 -3.68 5.24 25.92
N ARG A 7 -2.96 4.18 26.31
CA ARG A 7 -1.58 3.95 25.87
C ARG A 7 -1.51 3.67 24.38
N ASP A 8 -2.37 2.81 23.85
CA ASP A 8 -2.38 2.44 22.43
C ASP A 8 -2.79 3.63 21.55
N LEU A 9 -3.76 4.45 22.00
CA LEU A 9 -4.12 5.71 21.33
C LEU A 9 -2.95 6.71 21.32
N SER A 10 -2.22 6.84 22.43
CA SER A 10 -1.05 7.73 22.49
C SER A 10 0.06 7.27 21.53
N LYS A 11 0.30 5.95 21.45
CA LYS A 11 1.25 5.37 20.49
C LYS A 11 0.82 5.57 19.05
N LEU A 12 -0.48 5.40 18.76
CA LEU A 12 -1.05 5.67 17.44
C LEU A 12 -0.85 7.12 17.05
N GLY A 13 -1.11 8.06 17.96
CA GLY A 13 -0.83 9.49 17.76
C GLY A 13 0.63 9.75 17.40
N ALA A 14 1.57 9.30 18.23
CA ALA A 14 3.00 9.48 17.96
C ALA A 14 3.45 8.87 16.61
N LEU A 15 2.88 7.72 16.25
CA LEU A 15 3.17 7.05 14.98
C LEU A 15 2.68 7.86 13.77
N LEU A 16 1.45 8.39 13.84
CA LEU A 16 0.86 9.17 12.76
C LEU A 16 1.47 10.57 12.63
N GLU A 17 1.88 11.18 13.74
CA GLU A 17 2.67 12.43 13.71
C GLU A 17 4.00 12.23 12.99
N ARG A 18 4.68 11.08 13.20
CA ARG A 18 5.92 10.77 12.50
C ARG A 18 5.70 10.61 10.98
N ALA A 19 4.59 9.99 10.58
CA ALA A 19 4.22 9.87 9.17
C ALA A 19 3.92 11.24 8.54
N GLN A 20 3.26 12.15 9.28
CA GLN A 20 3.05 13.53 8.83
C GLN A 20 4.36 14.28 8.67
N GLN A 21 5.28 14.20 9.65
CA GLN A 21 6.59 14.85 9.55
C GLN A 21 7.37 14.38 8.32
N ARG A 22 7.31 13.08 8.01
CA ARG A 22 7.90 12.53 6.78
C ARG A 22 7.28 13.18 5.53
N ARG A 23 5.96 13.30 5.47
CA ARG A 23 5.26 13.98 4.36
C ARG A 23 5.72 15.42 4.19
N GLU A 24 5.85 16.16 5.29
CA GLU A 24 6.27 17.57 5.27
C GLU A 24 7.71 17.72 4.77
N GLN A 25 8.63 16.88 5.23
CA GLN A 25 10.01 16.84 4.73
C GLN A 25 10.07 16.62 3.21
N MET A 26 9.22 15.72 2.72
CA MET A 26 9.13 15.36 1.31
C MET A 26 8.52 16.47 0.45
N GLY A 27 7.55 17.21 0.99
CA GLY A 27 6.96 18.37 0.31
C GLY A 27 7.86 19.61 0.34
N ALA A 28 8.78 19.70 1.31
CA ALA A 28 9.71 20.81 1.45
C ALA A 28 10.92 20.70 0.51
N ASP A 29 11.35 19.49 0.15
CA ASP A 29 12.46 19.27 -0.78
C ASP A 29 11.93 19.01 -2.22
N PRO A 30 12.09 19.96 -3.15
CA PRO A 30 11.64 19.77 -4.54
C PRO A 30 12.39 18.64 -5.27
N ASN A 31 13.56 18.22 -4.76
CA ASN A 31 14.41 17.21 -5.36
C ASN A 31 14.29 15.85 -4.65
N ALA A 32 13.30 15.70 -3.77
CA ALA A 32 13.11 14.49 -2.96
C ALA A 32 12.89 13.23 -3.83
N SER A 33 12.39 13.39 -5.07
CA SER A 33 12.23 12.33 -6.08
C SER A 33 13.37 12.24 -7.10
N ASP A 34 14.34 13.16 -7.10
CA ASP A 34 15.40 13.20 -8.12
C ASP A 34 16.33 12.00 -8.09
N VAL A 35 16.45 11.32 -9.22
CA VAL A 35 17.33 10.16 -9.35
C VAL A 35 18.72 10.61 -9.80
N ALA A 36 19.73 10.37 -8.97
CA ALA A 36 21.10 10.72 -9.34
C ALA A 36 21.58 9.88 -10.54
N GLY A 37 22.33 10.52 -11.45
CA GLY A 37 22.96 9.81 -12.56
C GLY A 37 23.87 8.68 -12.08
N ARG A 38 23.87 7.56 -12.81
CA ARG A 38 24.61 6.31 -12.48
C ARG A 38 24.14 5.59 -11.20
N SER A 39 23.02 6.00 -10.60
CA SER A 39 22.38 5.23 -9.54
C SER A 39 21.72 3.94 -10.07
N PRO A 40 21.40 2.98 -9.19
CA PRO A 40 20.59 1.83 -9.54
C PRO A 40 19.29 2.20 -10.27
N LEU A 41 18.52 3.16 -9.73
CA LEU A 41 17.25 3.62 -10.31
C LEU A 41 17.43 4.27 -11.67
N ALA A 42 18.49 5.06 -11.90
CA ALA A 42 18.74 5.65 -13.22
C ALA A 42 18.90 4.55 -14.29
N GLY A 43 19.57 3.46 -13.94
CA GLY A 43 19.70 2.30 -14.82
C GLY A 43 18.41 1.49 -14.99
N ASP A 44 17.54 1.48 -13.97
CA ASP A 44 16.22 0.83 -14.04
C ASP A 44 15.28 1.63 -14.95
N ASP A 45 15.23 2.95 -14.78
CA ASP A 45 14.40 3.88 -15.55
C ASP A 45 14.78 3.88 -17.03
N ALA A 46 16.07 3.86 -17.34
CA ALA A 46 16.55 3.73 -18.71
C ALA A 46 16.07 2.44 -19.40
N LYS A 47 15.78 1.38 -18.63
CA LYS A 47 15.29 0.09 -19.14
C LYS A 47 13.77 0.00 -19.19
N THR A 48 13.06 0.82 -18.42
CA THR A 48 11.59 0.81 -18.40
C THR A 48 10.97 2.00 -19.11
N HIS A 49 11.75 2.98 -19.58
CA HIS A 49 11.25 4.18 -20.25
C HIS A 49 10.25 3.86 -21.39
N PRO A 50 9.09 4.53 -21.46
CA PRO A 50 8.66 5.68 -20.65
C PRO A 50 7.98 5.33 -19.33
N PHE A 51 7.96 4.06 -18.93
CA PHE A 51 7.29 3.55 -17.73
C PHE A 51 8.28 3.47 -16.56
N GLU A 52 8.87 4.60 -16.23
CA GLU A 52 9.96 4.72 -15.24
C GLU A 52 9.61 4.05 -13.90
N LEU A 53 10.58 3.35 -13.33
CA LEU A 53 10.43 2.60 -12.09
C LEU A 53 10.43 3.56 -10.90
N SER A 54 11.37 4.52 -10.90
CA SER A 54 11.53 5.51 -9.84
C SER A 54 10.26 6.33 -9.64
N GLY A 55 9.70 6.89 -10.72
CA GLY A 55 8.46 7.68 -10.67
C GLY A 55 7.28 6.86 -10.15
N TYR A 56 7.17 5.59 -10.54
CA TYR A 56 6.08 4.73 -10.08
C TYR A 56 6.24 4.32 -8.61
N ALA A 57 7.46 4.02 -8.16
CA ALA A 57 7.75 3.74 -6.75
C ALA A 57 7.50 4.97 -5.87
N TRP A 58 7.93 6.16 -6.32
CA TRP A 58 7.68 7.43 -5.64
C TRP A 58 6.19 7.76 -5.55
N HIS A 59 5.45 7.54 -6.64
CA HIS A 59 4.01 7.71 -6.65
C HIS A 59 3.33 6.80 -5.61
N ALA A 60 3.72 5.53 -5.53
CA ALA A 60 3.20 4.61 -4.52
C ALA A 60 3.47 5.12 -3.09
N LEU A 61 4.69 5.60 -2.80
CA LEU A 61 5.03 6.19 -1.50
C LEU A 61 4.22 7.45 -1.18
N THR A 62 3.98 8.30 -2.19
CA THR A 62 3.15 9.49 -2.06
C THR A 62 1.71 9.11 -1.68
N VAL A 63 1.11 8.14 -2.39
CA VAL A 63 -0.26 7.66 -2.11
C VAL A 63 -0.33 7.00 -0.72
N ALA A 64 0.69 6.22 -0.33
CA ALA A 64 0.73 5.59 0.98
C ALA A 64 0.75 6.64 2.12
N THR A 65 1.55 7.69 1.93
CA THR A 65 1.67 8.80 2.88
C THR A 65 0.38 9.62 2.96
N ASP A 66 -0.31 9.84 1.84
CA ASP A 66 -1.59 10.52 1.80
C ASP A 66 -2.68 9.75 2.57
N HIS A 67 -2.70 8.42 2.44
CA HIS A 67 -3.58 7.57 3.26
C HIS A 67 -3.29 7.67 4.75
N LEU A 68 -2.02 7.75 5.17
CA LEU A 68 -1.64 7.91 6.58
C LEU A 68 -2.03 9.29 7.12
N GLU A 69 -1.92 10.34 6.30
CA GLU A 69 -2.37 11.70 6.68
C GLU A 69 -3.89 11.77 6.80
N CYS A 70 -4.61 11.18 5.85
CA CYS A 70 -6.07 11.03 5.94
C CYS A 70 -6.46 10.23 7.19
N LEU A 71 -5.71 9.17 7.53
CA LEU A 71 -5.93 8.42 8.76
C LEU A 71 -5.71 9.29 10.00
N ARG A 72 -4.60 10.04 10.05
CA ARG A 72 -4.29 10.97 11.14
C ARG A 72 -5.41 11.97 11.36
N THR A 73 -5.84 12.67 10.33
CA THR A 73 -6.92 13.67 10.41
C THR A 73 -8.30 13.06 10.67
N SER A 74 -8.53 11.79 10.29
CA SER A 74 -9.76 11.07 10.64
C SER A 74 -9.82 10.63 12.10
N VAL A 75 -8.66 10.30 12.70
CA VAL A 75 -8.54 9.89 14.11
C VAL A 75 -8.51 11.13 14.99
N PHE A 76 -7.62 12.07 14.70
CA PHE A 76 -7.38 13.27 15.49
C PHE A 76 -7.89 14.48 14.74
N GLY A 77 -9.03 15.01 15.20
CA GLY A 77 -9.59 16.25 14.66
C GLY A 77 -8.73 17.48 15.00
N PRO A 78 -9.08 18.66 14.46
CA PRO A 78 -8.42 19.90 14.87
C PRO A 78 -8.61 20.12 16.39
N PRO A 79 -7.63 20.74 17.08
CA PRO A 79 -7.79 21.09 18.48
C PRO A 79 -9.00 22.00 18.69
N VAL A 80 -9.87 21.66 19.64
CA VAL A 80 -10.98 22.50 20.08
C VAL A 80 -10.75 22.84 21.56
N ASN A 81 -10.66 24.14 21.87
CA ASN A 81 -10.37 24.63 23.23
C ASN A 81 -9.11 24.02 23.85
N GLY A 82 -8.06 23.81 23.05
CA GLY A 82 -6.80 23.20 23.51
C GLY A 82 -6.85 21.67 23.70
N HIS A 83 -7.96 21.01 23.34
CA HIS A 83 -8.11 19.56 23.42
C HIS A 83 -8.25 18.95 22.02
N VAL A 84 -7.54 17.84 21.79
CA VAL A 84 -7.69 17.03 20.59
C VAL A 84 -8.61 15.86 20.91
N GLU A 85 -9.75 15.77 20.22
CA GLU A 85 -10.67 14.63 20.33
C GLU A 85 -10.22 13.52 19.37
N ALA A 86 -10.16 12.29 19.88
CA ALA A 86 -9.90 11.10 19.08
C ALA A 86 -11.21 10.41 18.68
N ARG A 87 -11.38 10.10 17.40
CA ARG A 87 -12.54 9.40 16.84
C ARG A 87 -12.11 8.08 16.20
N ILE A 88 -12.64 6.98 16.72
CA ILE A 88 -12.33 5.64 16.24
C ILE A 88 -13.54 5.12 15.47
N GLN A 89 -13.37 4.97 14.16
CA GLN A 89 -14.42 4.49 13.28
C GLN A 89 -14.44 2.96 13.29
N THR A 90 -15.64 2.38 13.21
CA THR A 90 -15.80 0.91 13.22
C THR A 90 -15.17 0.24 11.98
N HIS A 91 -15.26 0.88 10.81
CA HIS A 91 -14.78 0.30 9.54
C HIS A 91 -13.92 1.27 8.72
N ALA A 92 -14.32 2.53 8.59
CA ALA A 92 -13.75 3.44 7.59
C ALA A 92 -12.21 3.59 7.65
N GLN A 93 -11.65 3.61 8.86
CA GLN A 93 -10.21 3.77 9.07
C GLN A 93 -9.40 2.57 8.55
N SER A 94 -9.99 1.36 8.49
CA SER A 94 -9.30 0.19 7.94
C SER A 94 -9.04 0.33 6.44
N SER A 95 -9.90 1.04 5.70
CA SER A 95 -9.68 1.36 4.28
C SER A 95 -8.45 2.23 4.07
N LEU A 96 -8.19 3.16 5.00
CA LEU A 96 -7.02 4.04 4.96
C LEU A 96 -5.75 3.26 5.28
N VAL A 97 -5.76 2.42 6.33
CA VAL A 97 -4.62 1.54 6.65
C VAL A 97 -4.34 0.57 5.50
N ARG A 98 -5.38 -0.02 4.88
CA ARG A 98 -5.24 -0.88 3.70
C ARG A 98 -4.54 -0.13 2.56
N GLY A 99 -5.00 1.08 2.25
CA GLY A 99 -4.40 1.91 1.21
C GLY A 99 -2.92 2.20 1.50
N ALA A 100 -2.59 2.53 2.75
CA ALA A 100 -1.21 2.78 3.16
C ALA A 100 -0.32 1.54 3.01
N ILE A 101 -0.70 0.39 3.58
CA ILE A 101 0.12 -0.82 3.51
C ILE A 101 0.25 -1.37 2.08
N GLU A 102 -0.82 -1.32 1.27
CA GLU A 102 -0.79 -1.84 -0.10
C GLU A 102 0.15 -1.03 -1.00
N ASN A 103 0.16 0.30 -0.84
CA ASN A 103 1.04 1.18 -1.61
C ASN A 103 2.48 1.18 -1.08
N GLY A 104 2.68 1.15 0.25
CA GLY A 104 4.01 0.96 0.85
C GLY A 104 4.63 -0.38 0.40
N ALA A 105 3.84 -1.47 0.44
CA ALA A 105 4.28 -2.79 0.00
C ALA A 105 4.64 -2.80 -1.48
N ARG A 106 3.89 -2.07 -2.32
CA ARG A 106 4.22 -1.93 -3.75
C ARG A 106 5.59 -1.28 -3.95
N ALA A 107 5.92 -0.24 -3.19
CA ALA A 107 7.23 0.40 -3.26
C ALA A 107 8.35 -0.55 -2.80
N VAL A 108 8.18 -1.22 -1.66
CA VAL A 108 9.15 -2.21 -1.15
C VAL A 108 9.32 -3.37 -2.15
N TRP A 109 8.23 -3.88 -2.71
CA TRP A 109 8.25 -4.95 -3.70
C TRP A 109 9.00 -4.54 -4.98
N LEU A 110 8.86 -3.29 -5.43
CA LEU A 110 9.59 -2.80 -6.59
C LEU A 110 11.09 -2.59 -6.30
N LEU A 111 11.45 -2.10 -5.12
CA LEU A 111 12.80 -1.60 -4.81
C LEU A 111 13.68 -2.61 -4.05
N GLY A 112 13.06 -3.55 -3.34
CA GLY A 112 13.72 -4.53 -2.49
C GLY A 112 14.68 -5.46 -3.23
N PRO A 113 14.33 -6.02 -4.40
CA PRO A 113 15.22 -6.94 -5.12
C PRO A 113 16.57 -6.30 -5.44
N LYS A 114 17.68 -6.96 -5.07
CA LYS A 114 19.05 -6.43 -5.23
C LYS A 114 19.41 -6.25 -6.71
N ASP A 115 18.99 -7.17 -7.56
CA ASP A 115 19.28 -7.20 -8.99
C ASP A 115 18.28 -6.36 -9.81
N ARG A 116 18.79 -5.74 -10.87
CA ARG A 116 18.00 -4.92 -11.80
C ARG A 116 16.97 -5.72 -12.61
N PRO A 117 17.30 -6.91 -13.16
CA PRO A 117 16.34 -7.69 -13.92
C PRO A 117 15.00 -7.88 -13.19
N THR A 118 15.05 -8.30 -11.92
CA THR A 118 13.83 -8.49 -11.12
C THR A 118 13.03 -7.19 -10.98
N ARG A 119 13.69 -6.06 -10.67
CA ARG A 119 13.01 -4.76 -10.52
C ARG A 119 12.34 -4.29 -11.82
N VAL A 120 13.05 -4.42 -12.95
CA VAL A 120 12.53 -4.09 -14.29
C VAL A 120 11.33 -4.97 -14.65
N THR A 121 11.43 -6.29 -14.45
CA THR A 121 10.32 -7.23 -14.68
C THR A 121 9.10 -6.85 -13.84
N ARG A 122 9.28 -6.59 -12.54
CA ARG A 122 8.20 -6.19 -11.63
C ARG A 122 7.51 -4.90 -12.10
N ARG A 123 8.27 -3.89 -12.52
CA ARG A 123 7.71 -2.62 -13.02
C ARG A 123 6.91 -2.81 -14.31
N LEU A 124 7.43 -3.57 -15.27
CA LEU A 124 6.75 -3.83 -16.54
C LEU A 124 5.54 -4.76 -16.38
N ALA A 125 5.55 -5.67 -15.42
CA ALA A 125 4.37 -6.47 -15.05
C ALA A 125 3.23 -5.59 -14.51
N LEU A 126 3.55 -4.61 -13.67
CA LEU A 126 2.58 -3.61 -13.24
C LEU A 126 2.10 -2.75 -14.42
N GLN A 127 2.99 -2.34 -15.31
CA GLN A 127 2.58 -1.57 -16.49
C GLN A 127 1.59 -2.34 -17.36
N ARG A 128 1.82 -3.63 -17.57
CA ARG A 128 0.90 -4.49 -18.33
C ARG A 128 -0.47 -4.57 -17.67
N LYS A 129 -0.54 -4.60 -16.33
CA LYS A 129 -1.78 -4.52 -15.56
C LYS A 129 -2.48 -3.16 -15.74
N GLU A 130 -1.73 -2.05 -15.68
CA GLU A 130 -2.24 -0.69 -15.92
C GLU A 130 -2.78 -0.51 -17.35
N VAL A 131 -2.15 -1.09 -18.37
CA VAL A 131 -2.68 -1.09 -19.74
C VAL A 131 -4.04 -1.77 -19.76
N LYS A 132 -4.17 -2.98 -19.20
CA LYS A 132 -5.48 -3.67 -19.14
C LYS A 132 -6.54 -2.85 -18.41
N GLY A 133 -6.19 -2.27 -17.26
CA GLY A 133 -7.11 -1.45 -16.46
C GLY A 133 -7.55 -0.17 -17.17
N SER A 134 -6.60 0.58 -17.73
CA SER A 134 -6.88 1.84 -18.44
C SER A 134 -7.74 1.64 -19.69
N TYR A 135 -7.51 0.57 -20.47
CA TYR A 135 -8.37 0.25 -21.61
C TYR A 135 -9.77 -0.18 -21.18
N ARG A 136 -9.89 -0.95 -20.08
CA ARG A 136 -11.20 -1.28 -19.53
C ARG A 136 -11.95 -0.04 -19.04
N MET A 137 -11.27 0.89 -18.38
CA MET A 137 -11.87 2.16 -17.95
C MET A 137 -12.34 2.99 -19.14
N ARG A 138 -11.50 3.11 -20.19
CA ARG A 138 -11.85 3.79 -21.44
C ARG A 138 -13.09 3.20 -22.10
N GLU A 139 -13.18 1.88 -22.17
CA GLU A 139 -14.36 1.17 -22.68
C GLU A 139 -15.62 1.52 -21.89
N LEU A 140 -15.55 1.50 -20.56
CA LEU A 140 -16.68 1.82 -19.69
C LEU A 140 -17.20 3.26 -19.87
N VAL A 141 -16.32 4.20 -20.20
CA VAL A 141 -16.68 5.61 -20.43
C VAL A 141 -16.78 5.99 -21.91
N ASN A 142 -16.73 5.01 -22.82
CA ASN A 142 -16.76 5.20 -24.27
C ASN A 142 -15.70 6.20 -24.78
N GLN A 143 -14.51 6.22 -24.17
CA GLN A 143 -13.42 7.10 -24.58
C GLN A 143 -12.44 6.36 -25.50
N PRO A 144 -12.26 6.79 -26.76
CA PRO A 144 -11.32 6.14 -27.68
C PRO A 144 -9.87 6.28 -27.22
N ALA A 145 -9.03 5.33 -27.63
CA ALA A 145 -7.58 5.36 -27.45
C ALA A 145 -6.88 5.62 -28.79
N THR A 146 -5.72 6.27 -28.75
CA THR A 146 -4.91 6.55 -29.94
C THR A 146 -4.18 5.32 -30.49
N THR A 147 -3.98 4.29 -29.66
CA THR A 147 -3.36 3.02 -30.01
C THR A 147 -4.23 1.86 -29.53
N THR A 148 -4.08 0.67 -30.10
CA THR A 148 -4.85 -0.49 -29.66
C THR A 148 -4.30 -1.04 -28.34
N LYS A 149 -5.14 -1.80 -27.62
CA LYS A 149 -4.71 -2.49 -26.38
C LYS A 149 -3.56 -3.45 -26.66
N ASP A 150 -3.60 -4.16 -27.78
CA ASP A 150 -2.62 -5.18 -28.11
C ASP A 150 -1.27 -4.54 -28.48
N ASP A 151 -1.27 -3.42 -29.20
CA ASP A 151 -0.06 -2.62 -29.46
C ASP A 151 0.57 -2.10 -28.17
N ALA A 152 -0.25 -1.58 -27.25
CA ALA A 152 0.23 -1.12 -25.95
C ALA A 152 0.83 -2.26 -25.11
N LEU A 153 0.23 -3.46 -25.15
CA LEU A 153 0.74 -4.65 -24.48
C LEU A 153 2.00 -5.21 -25.14
N MET A 154 2.11 -5.11 -26.46
CA MET A 154 3.29 -5.52 -27.22
C MET A 154 4.49 -4.63 -26.85
N ARG A 155 4.30 -3.31 -26.83
CA ARG A 155 5.33 -2.34 -26.41
C ARG A 155 5.92 -2.65 -25.04
N VAL A 156 5.10 -3.07 -24.08
CA VAL A 156 5.58 -3.44 -22.73
C VAL A 156 6.43 -4.71 -22.77
N ASN A 157 6.07 -5.72 -23.57
CA ASN A 157 6.86 -6.94 -23.71
C ASN A 157 8.18 -6.66 -24.44
N ASP A 158 8.16 -5.82 -25.48
CA ASP A 158 9.36 -5.43 -26.24
C ASP A 158 10.39 -4.72 -25.37
N LEU A 159 9.93 -3.87 -24.43
CA LEU A 159 10.81 -3.23 -23.45
C LEU A 159 11.50 -4.26 -22.54
N LEU A 160 10.77 -5.27 -22.06
CA LEU A 160 11.37 -6.33 -21.24
C LEU A 160 12.34 -7.19 -22.07
N ALA A 161 11.94 -7.57 -23.29
CA ALA A 161 12.77 -8.32 -24.22
C ALA A 161 14.11 -7.61 -24.47
N ALA A 162 14.07 -6.30 -24.76
CA ALA A 162 15.26 -5.48 -24.95
C ALA A 162 16.06 -5.30 -23.65
N ALA A 163 15.40 -5.17 -22.50
CA ALA A 163 16.06 -4.97 -21.22
C ALA A 163 16.84 -6.20 -20.76
N LEU A 164 16.27 -7.39 -20.94
CA LEU A 164 16.83 -8.67 -20.49
C LEU A 164 17.54 -9.46 -21.59
N LYS A 165 17.49 -8.99 -22.85
CA LYS A 165 18.02 -9.69 -24.03
C LYS A 165 17.38 -11.08 -24.23
N VAL A 166 16.06 -11.13 -24.07
CA VAL A 166 15.23 -12.33 -24.29
C VAL A 166 14.31 -12.12 -25.49
N THR A 167 13.66 -13.18 -25.95
CA THR A 167 12.67 -13.11 -27.03
C THR A 167 11.38 -12.42 -26.57
N ALA A 168 10.60 -11.90 -27.53
CA ALA A 168 9.30 -11.31 -27.24
C ALA A 168 8.33 -12.31 -26.59
N ASP A 169 8.41 -13.59 -26.99
CA ASP A 169 7.59 -14.67 -26.42
C ASP A 169 7.97 -14.94 -24.97
N GLU A 170 9.26 -15.05 -24.64
CA GLU A 170 9.73 -15.20 -23.26
C GLU A 170 9.28 -14.01 -22.40
N ALA A 171 9.44 -12.78 -22.89
CA ALA A 171 8.96 -11.59 -22.20
C ALA A 171 7.44 -11.60 -22.00
N HIS A 172 6.67 -12.05 -22.99
CA HIS A 172 5.23 -12.23 -22.85
C HIS A 172 4.89 -13.27 -21.77
N GLN A 173 5.56 -14.43 -21.78
CA GLN A 173 5.32 -15.47 -20.79
C GLN A 173 5.61 -15.00 -19.36
N GLU A 174 6.66 -14.21 -19.19
CA GLU A 174 7.05 -13.62 -17.90
C GLU A 174 6.00 -12.61 -17.40
N LEU A 175 5.47 -11.77 -18.30
CA LEU A 175 4.56 -10.69 -17.94
C LEU A 175 3.07 -11.07 -17.96
N LYS A 176 2.68 -12.20 -18.57
CA LYS A 176 1.26 -12.52 -18.81
C LYS A 176 0.44 -12.61 -17.52
N GLN A 177 1.05 -13.07 -16.44
CA GLN A 177 0.42 -13.18 -15.13
C GLN A 177 0.62 -11.89 -14.34
N ALA A 178 -0.48 -11.18 -14.09
CA ALA A 178 -0.43 -9.97 -13.29
C ALA A 178 -0.21 -10.34 -11.81
N PRO A 179 0.70 -9.63 -11.10
CA PRO A 179 0.88 -9.87 -9.68
C PRO A 179 -0.40 -9.52 -8.91
N THR A 180 -0.79 -10.39 -7.99
CA THR A 180 -1.90 -10.16 -7.07
C THR A 180 -1.45 -9.28 -5.91
N TYR A 181 -2.39 -8.59 -5.24
CA TYR A 181 -2.04 -7.76 -4.09
C TYR A 181 -1.52 -8.59 -2.92
N SER A 182 -2.14 -9.75 -2.63
CA SER A 182 -1.63 -10.69 -1.61
C SER A 182 -0.17 -11.08 -1.91
N PHE A 183 0.16 -11.43 -3.15
CA PHE A 183 1.54 -11.75 -3.53
C PHE A 183 2.51 -10.58 -3.26
N ILE A 184 2.15 -9.37 -3.72
CA ILE A 184 2.97 -8.16 -3.51
C ILE A 184 3.18 -7.89 -2.02
N VAL A 185 2.12 -7.96 -1.21
CA VAL A 185 2.18 -7.66 0.22
C VAL A 185 3.00 -8.71 0.97
N ARG A 186 2.83 -10.00 0.67
CA ARG A 186 3.60 -11.08 1.30
C ARG A 186 5.08 -10.95 0.98
N ASP A 187 5.43 -10.79 -0.29
CA ASP A 187 6.84 -10.68 -0.73
C ASP A 187 7.49 -9.40 -0.21
N ALA A 188 6.75 -8.29 -0.16
CA ALA A 188 7.21 -7.06 0.50
C ALA A 188 7.43 -7.25 2.01
N GLY A 189 6.58 -8.03 2.68
CA GLY A 189 6.72 -8.35 4.10
C GLY A 189 8.03 -9.07 4.42
N GLU A 190 8.44 -10.01 3.57
CA GLU A 190 9.76 -10.67 3.67
C GLU A 190 10.89 -9.66 3.44
N LEU A 191 10.81 -8.87 2.36
CA LEU A 191 11.82 -7.87 2.02
C LEU A 191 11.99 -6.80 3.10
N ALA A 192 10.90 -6.42 3.79
CA ALA A 192 10.90 -5.42 4.85
C ALA A 192 11.20 -5.98 6.25
N GLY A 193 11.37 -7.29 6.40
CA GLY A 193 11.68 -7.94 7.67
C GLY A 193 10.53 -7.99 8.68
N ILE A 194 9.28 -7.78 8.26
CA ILE A 194 8.09 -7.98 9.13
C ILE A 194 7.46 -9.38 8.96
N GLY A 195 7.85 -10.11 7.92
CA GLY A 195 7.36 -11.44 7.58
C GLY A 195 6.11 -11.44 6.68
N ALA A 196 6.03 -12.39 5.75
CA ALA A 196 4.94 -12.49 4.78
C ALA A 196 3.56 -12.62 5.44
N ASP A 197 3.44 -13.49 6.45
CA ASP A 197 2.15 -13.81 7.07
C ASP A 197 1.61 -12.62 7.87
N LEU A 198 2.47 -11.90 8.59
CA LEU A 198 2.05 -10.70 9.31
C LEU A 198 1.59 -9.61 8.33
N ALA A 199 2.33 -9.39 7.24
CA ALA A 199 1.97 -8.42 6.22
C ALA A 199 0.60 -8.77 5.59
N GLU A 200 0.37 -10.04 5.26
CA GLU A 200 -0.91 -10.49 4.71
C GLU A 200 -2.06 -10.39 5.71
N VAL A 201 -1.86 -10.76 6.98
CA VAL A 201 -2.90 -10.64 8.01
C VAL A 201 -3.33 -9.19 8.18
N VAL A 202 -2.39 -8.24 8.19
CA VAL A 202 -2.73 -6.81 8.27
C VAL A 202 -3.51 -6.37 7.04
N TRP A 203 -3.00 -6.64 5.83
CA TRP A 203 -3.67 -6.21 4.59
C TRP A 203 -5.05 -6.86 4.41
N SER A 204 -5.16 -8.18 4.57
CA SER A 204 -6.41 -8.93 4.42
C SER A 204 -7.40 -8.58 5.53
N GLY A 205 -6.93 -8.37 6.76
CA GLY A 205 -7.74 -7.89 7.88
C GLY A 205 -8.34 -6.51 7.60
N CYS A 206 -7.53 -5.55 7.16
CA CYS A 206 -8.02 -4.22 6.78
C CYS A 206 -8.97 -4.28 5.57
N SER A 207 -8.71 -5.15 4.59
CA SER A 207 -9.59 -5.41 3.44
C SER A 207 -10.94 -5.95 3.86
N SER A 208 -10.95 -6.94 4.76
CA SER A 208 -12.18 -7.55 5.27
C SER A 208 -13.08 -6.53 5.97
N LEU A 209 -12.49 -5.64 6.76
CA LEU A 209 -13.22 -4.57 7.44
C LEU A 209 -13.73 -3.51 6.46
N ALA A 210 -12.96 -3.17 5.43
CA ALA A 210 -13.35 -2.21 4.39
C ALA A 210 -14.53 -2.71 3.55
N HIS A 211 -14.63 -4.02 3.35
CA HIS A 211 -15.71 -4.67 2.58
C HIS A 211 -16.90 -5.12 3.44
N GLY A 212 -16.82 -5.01 4.77
CA GLY A 212 -17.89 -5.44 5.68
C GLY A 212 -17.97 -6.96 5.88
N ASP A 213 -16.87 -7.67 5.65
CA ASP A 213 -16.80 -9.11 5.82
C ASP A 213 -17.00 -9.50 7.28
N GLN A 214 -17.81 -10.54 7.51
CA GLN A 214 -18.19 -10.98 8.85
C GLN A 214 -17.00 -11.49 9.67
N TYR A 215 -16.03 -12.16 9.05
CA TYR A 215 -14.86 -12.67 9.77
C TYR A 215 -13.97 -11.52 10.27
N GLY A 216 -13.78 -10.48 9.47
CA GLY A 216 -13.06 -9.26 9.86
C GLY A 216 -13.75 -8.54 11.00
N THR A 217 -15.04 -8.27 10.82
CA THR A 217 -15.88 -7.60 11.81
C THR A 217 -15.88 -8.36 13.15
N ARG A 218 -15.96 -9.69 13.12
CA ARG A 218 -15.97 -10.51 14.34
C ARG A 218 -14.57 -10.78 14.89
N GLY A 219 -13.52 -10.73 14.08
CA GLY A 219 -12.16 -11.07 14.50
C GLY A 219 -11.37 -9.86 15.01
N LEU A 220 -11.62 -8.68 14.44
CA LEU A 220 -10.74 -7.50 14.58
C LEU A 220 -11.38 -6.31 15.29
N LEU A 221 -12.68 -6.36 15.60
CA LEU A 221 -13.38 -5.26 16.26
C LEU A 221 -13.76 -5.61 17.70
N ASP A 222 -13.98 -4.58 18.51
CA ASP A 222 -14.46 -4.72 19.87
C ASP A 222 -15.93 -5.12 19.88
N LYS A 223 -16.28 -5.99 20.82
CA LYS A 223 -17.60 -6.60 20.94
C LYS A 223 -18.06 -6.53 22.38
N GLU A 224 -19.22 -5.92 22.58
CA GLU A 224 -19.90 -5.86 23.87
C GLU A 224 -21.26 -6.56 23.75
N VAL A 225 -21.50 -7.59 24.56
CA VAL A 225 -22.82 -8.24 24.61
C VAL A 225 -23.76 -7.36 25.42
N MET A 226 -24.70 -6.71 24.74
CA MET A 226 -25.66 -5.78 25.34
C MET A 226 -26.83 -6.51 25.99
N ALA A 227 -27.27 -7.61 25.38
CA ALA A 227 -28.40 -8.41 25.87
C ALA A 227 -28.28 -9.84 25.37
N ARG A 228 -28.89 -10.77 26.11
CA ARG A 228 -29.08 -12.17 25.71
C ARG A 228 -30.57 -12.48 25.77
N ALA A 229 -31.07 -13.21 24.78
CA ALA A 229 -32.45 -13.65 24.72
C ALA A 229 -32.55 -14.98 23.98
N THR A 230 -33.47 -15.84 24.42
CA THR A 230 -33.82 -17.05 23.68
C THR A 230 -34.99 -16.74 22.75
N LEU A 231 -34.75 -16.76 21.45
CA LEU A 231 -35.73 -16.44 20.41
C LEU A 231 -35.93 -17.67 19.51
N ARG A 232 -37.18 -18.15 19.44
CA ARG A 232 -37.55 -19.38 18.71
C ARG A 232 -36.70 -20.59 19.13
N GLY A 233 -36.49 -20.76 20.44
CA GLY A 233 -35.69 -21.86 21.00
C GLY A 233 -34.19 -21.78 20.75
N ARG A 234 -33.66 -20.64 20.30
CA ARG A 234 -32.23 -20.42 20.07
C ARG A 234 -31.73 -19.25 20.91
N ASP A 235 -30.60 -19.45 21.59
CA ASP A 235 -29.95 -18.39 22.34
C ASP A 235 -29.30 -17.39 21.38
N MET A 236 -29.72 -16.13 21.49
CA MET A 236 -29.23 -15.01 20.71
C MET A 236 -28.58 -13.98 21.63
N ALA A 237 -27.48 -13.40 21.17
CA ALA A 237 -26.82 -12.28 21.84
C ALA A 237 -26.89 -11.04 20.95
N MET A 238 -27.45 -9.96 21.47
CA MET A 238 -27.36 -8.64 20.83
C MET A 238 -26.00 -8.05 21.17
N THR A 239 -25.17 -7.83 20.16
CA THR A 239 -23.78 -7.38 20.34
C THR A 239 -23.60 -6.00 19.73
N ARG A 240 -23.02 -5.06 20.49
CA ARG A 240 -22.52 -3.79 19.98
C ARG A 240 -21.10 -4.01 19.46
N ILE A 241 -20.83 -3.54 18.24
CA ILE A 241 -19.52 -3.63 17.60
C ILE A 241 -18.95 -2.22 17.43
N THR A 242 -17.73 -2.00 17.92
CA THR A 242 -17.03 -0.71 17.85
C THR A 242 -15.62 -0.90 17.30
N GLY A 243 -15.02 0.20 16.82
CA GLY A 243 -13.62 0.18 16.42
C GLY A 243 -12.70 -0.22 17.58
N ASN A 244 -11.64 -0.96 17.28
CA ASN A 244 -10.67 -1.45 18.26
C ASN A 244 -9.35 -0.69 18.12
N ILE A 245 -9.02 0.11 19.13
CA ILE A 245 -7.84 1.01 19.13
C ILE A 245 -6.53 0.21 19.02
N ARG A 246 -6.45 -0.94 19.69
CA ARG A 246 -5.25 -1.78 19.69
C ARG A 246 -4.96 -2.35 18.30
N ASN A 247 -5.99 -2.85 17.62
CA ASN A 247 -5.87 -3.37 16.26
C ASN A 247 -5.60 -2.24 15.27
N LEU A 248 -6.24 -1.08 15.43
CA LEU A 248 -5.91 0.11 14.63
C LEU A 248 -4.44 0.50 14.80
N PHE A 249 -3.92 0.50 16.03
CA PHE A 249 -2.51 0.77 16.30
C PHE A 249 -1.58 -0.23 15.59
N TRP A 250 -1.76 -1.54 15.80
CA TRP A 250 -0.84 -2.55 15.24
C TRP A 250 -0.89 -2.62 13.72
N THR A 251 -2.07 -2.48 13.11
CA THR A 251 -2.20 -2.45 11.65
C THR A 251 -1.57 -1.17 11.07
N THR A 252 -1.73 -0.03 11.72
CA THR A 252 -1.07 1.23 11.33
C THR A 252 0.44 1.13 11.49
N PHE A 253 0.94 0.50 12.56
CA PHE A 253 2.36 0.27 12.77
C PHE A 253 3.00 -0.50 11.61
N ALA A 254 2.38 -1.60 11.19
CA ALA A 254 2.86 -2.37 10.04
C ALA A 254 2.82 -1.57 8.72
N ALA A 255 1.77 -0.76 8.52
CA ALA A 255 1.69 0.12 7.35
C ALA A 255 2.81 1.17 7.33
N VAL A 256 3.04 1.86 8.46
CA VAL A 256 4.12 2.86 8.58
C VAL A 256 5.48 2.20 8.40
N TRP A 257 5.72 1.02 8.98
CA TRP A 257 6.96 0.27 8.76
C TRP A 257 7.23 0.03 7.28
N MET A 258 6.21 -0.43 6.55
CA MET A 258 6.32 -0.70 5.11
C MET A 258 6.62 0.58 4.30
N VAL A 259 5.99 1.70 4.66
CA VAL A 259 6.22 2.99 4.01
C VAL A 259 7.64 3.50 4.28
N GLU A 260 8.09 3.44 5.53
CA GLU A 260 9.44 3.86 5.94
C GLU A 260 10.52 3.00 5.27
N GLU A 261 10.31 1.69 5.17
CA GLU A 261 11.22 0.82 4.44
C GLU A 261 11.23 1.12 2.95
N GLY A 262 10.08 1.44 2.36
CA GLY A 262 9.99 1.88 0.97
C GLY A 262 10.80 3.16 0.72
N PHE A 263 10.74 4.15 1.62
CA PHE A 263 11.58 5.36 1.54
C PHE A 263 13.07 5.03 1.69
N ARG A 264 13.43 4.17 2.65
CA ARG A 264 14.82 3.74 2.84
C ARG A 264 15.39 3.07 1.59
N LEU A 265 14.61 2.18 0.97
CA LEU A 265 14.98 1.51 -0.28
C LEU A 265 15.05 2.50 -1.44
N TYR A 266 14.15 3.48 -1.51
CA TYR A 266 14.19 4.50 -2.55
C TYR A 266 15.49 5.31 -2.46
N GLU A 267 15.85 5.77 -1.25
CA GLU A 267 17.09 6.52 -1.01
C GLU A 267 18.34 5.71 -1.37
N LEU A 268 18.36 4.44 -0.96
CA LEU A 268 19.45 3.52 -1.29
C LEU A 268 19.65 3.33 -2.79
N ARG A 269 18.58 3.44 -3.60
CA ARG A 269 18.62 3.13 -5.03
C ARG A 269 18.68 4.36 -5.93
N ARG A 270 18.28 5.54 -5.42
CA ARG A 270 18.43 6.82 -6.14
C ARG A 270 19.83 7.39 -6.02
N THR A 271 20.64 6.91 -5.08
CA THR A 271 22.04 7.30 -4.89
C THR A 271 22.99 6.32 -5.59
N PRO A 272 24.12 6.78 -6.15
CA PRO A 272 25.15 5.87 -6.67
C PRO A 272 25.75 5.03 -5.55
N TYR A 273 26.17 3.79 -5.87
CA TYR A 273 26.99 3.04 -4.92
C TYR A 273 28.29 3.80 -4.64
N ALA A 274 28.66 3.88 -3.36
CA ALA A 274 29.96 4.40 -2.93
C ALA A 274 31.10 3.53 -3.46
#